data_AF-Z9JVR2-F1
#
_entry.id   AF-Z9JVR2-F1
#
_cell.length_a   1.000
_cell.length_b   1.000
_cell.length_c   1.000
_cell.angle_alpha   90.00
_cell.angle_beta   90.00
_cell.angle_gamma   90.00
#
_symmetry.space_group_name_H-M   'P 1'
#
loop_
_entity.id
_entity.type
_entity.pdbx_description
1 polymer ?
#
loop_
_entity_poly.entity_id
_entity_poly.type
_entity_poly.pdbx_seq_one_letter_code
_entity_poly.pdbx_strand_id
1 'polypeptide(L)'
;MAKTSRFSAVLKAVAWIGPLAVQAVRSISKNPELLDTIKEQATWLSGLRGGTGDDQLETIQVLRDQVAYLADSADDDDEARKAKEWSQRLDRCERAAQILKAPGASKADRTALTKKVNALRSEIFSAFITEQAEDAEKGAVAERDPGA
;
A
#
# COMPACT_ATOMS: atom_id res chain seq x y z
N MET A 1 -19.30 30.20 1.99
CA MET A 1 -18.86 28.80 2.06
C MET A 1 -17.75 28.59 1.04
N ALA A 2 -16.51 28.42 1.47
CA ALA A 2 -15.41 28.11 0.55
C ALA A 2 -15.62 26.69 0.01
N LYS A 3 -15.73 26.53 -1.31
CA LYS A 3 -15.65 25.21 -1.96
C LYS A 3 -14.28 24.64 -1.59
N THR A 4 -14.24 23.71 -0.64
CA THR A 4 -13.05 22.94 -0.36
C THR A 4 -12.71 22.20 -1.65
N SER A 5 -11.69 22.67 -2.36
CA SER A 5 -11.24 22.01 -3.59
C SER A 5 -10.97 20.55 -3.24
N ARG A 6 -11.46 19.59 -4.04
CA ARG A 6 -11.20 18.16 -3.85
C ARG A 6 -9.69 17.93 -3.67
N PHE A 7 -8.88 18.73 -4.35
CA PHE A 7 -7.42 18.85 -4.23
C PHE A 7 -6.89 19.11 -2.79
N SER A 8 -7.58 19.91 -2.00
CA SER A 8 -7.20 20.20 -0.60
C SER A 8 -7.50 19.03 0.34
N ALA A 9 -8.57 18.26 0.07
CA ALA A 9 -8.86 17.04 0.79
C ALA A 9 -7.86 15.93 0.42
N VAL A 10 -7.47 15.85 -0.86
CA VAL A 10 -6.42 14.95 -1.38
C VAL A 10 -5.09 15.21 -0.66
N LEU A 11 -4.64 16.47 -0.67
CA LEU A 11 -3.36 16.85 -0.05
C LEU A 11 -3.32 16.53 1.45
N LYS A 12 -4.44 16.66 2.18
CA LYS A 12 -4.52 16.31 3.61
C LYS A 12 -4.53 14.80 3.87
N ALA A 13 -5.22 14.02 3.03
CA ALA A 13 -5.22 12.56 3.14
C ALA A 13 -3.85 11.95 2.81
N VAL A 14 -3.12 12.59 1.90
CA VAL A 14 -1.88 12.05 1.30
C VAL A 14 -0.61 12.58 1.99
N ALA A 15 -0.68 13.69 2.75
CA ALA A 15 0.46 14.28 3.45
C ALA A 15 1.12 13.37 4.52
N TRP A 16 0.40 12.39 5.06
CA TRP A 16 0.95 11.45 6.06
C TRP A 16 1.65 10.24 5.40
N ILE A 17 1.56 10.06 4.08
CA ILE A 17 2.19 8.93 3.37
C ILE A 17 3.66 9.24 3.00
N GLY A 18 4.21 10.39 3.45
CA GLY A 18 5.61 10.74 3.27
C GLY A 18 5.99 10.93 1.78
N PRO A 19 7.17 10.46 1.33
CA PRO A 19 7.66 10.69 -0.05
C PRO A 19 6.72 10.20 -1.16
N LEU A 20 5.83 9.25 -0.85
CA LEU A 20 4.86 8.68 -1.80
C LEU A 20 3.67 9.61 -2.09
N ALA A 21 3.57 10.72 -1.37
CA ALA A 21 2.49 11.66 -1.49
C ALA A 21 2.34 12.24 -2.91
N VAL A 22 3.45 12.44 -3.60
CA VAL A 22 3.46 13.06 -4.95
C VAL A 22 2.80 12.15 -5.99
N GLN A 23 3.07 10.84 -5.92
CA GLN A 23 2.54 9.89 -6.90
C GLN A 23 1.05 9.65 -6.67
N ALA A 24 0.63 9.48 -5.41
CA ALA A 24 -0.79 9.38 -5.06
C ALA A 24 -1.57 10.65 -5.45
N VAL A 25 -1.04 11.86 -5.23
CA VAL A 25 -1.66 13.11 -5.68
C VAL A 25 -1.80 13.16 -7.20
N ARG A 26 -0.78 12.71 -7.95
CA ARG A 26 -0.80 12.68 -9.42
C ARG A 26 -1.85 11.70 -9.94
N SER A 27 -1.90 10.47 -9.41
CA SER A 27 -2.88 9.45 -9.81
C SER A 27 -4.31 9.92 -9.54
N ILE A 28 -4.57 10.50 -8.37
CA ILE A 28 -5.89 11.06 -8.04
C ILE A 28 -6.28 12.22 -8.95
N SER A 29 -5.31 13.08 -9.31
CA SER A 29 -5.60 14.22 -10.18
C SER A 29 -6.06 13.79 -11.57
N LYS A 30 -5.62 12.61 -12.03
CA LYS A 30 -6.05 12.01 -13.29
C LYS A 30 -7.36 11.22 -13.14
N ASN A 31 -7.47 10.47 -12.04
CA ASN A 31 -8.51 9.48 -11.78
C ASN A 31 -9.15 9.75 -10.40
N PRO A 32 -10.11 10.69 -10.30
CA PRO A 32 -10.68 11.13 -9.02
C PRO A 32 -11.45 10.05 -8.27
N GLU A 33 -11.92 8.99 -8.94
CA GLU A 33 -12.56 7.81 -8.36
C GLU A 33 -11.62 6.99 -7.45
N LEU A 34 -10.29 7.08 -7.67
CA LEU A 34 -9.29 6.44 -6.80
C LEU A 34 -9.19 7.08 -5.41
N LEU A 35 -9.87 8.21 -5.19
CA LEU A 35 -9.82 8.93 -3.92
C LEU A 35 -10.28 8.09 -2.75
N ASP A 36 -11.34 7.32 -2.92
CA ASP A 36 -11.93 6.58 -1.82
C ASP A 36 -11.08 5.34 -1.51
N THR A 37 -10.57 4.66 -2.54
CA THR A 37 -9.54 3.60 -2.40
C THR A 37 -8.30 4.10 -1.66
N ILE A 38 -7.78 5.28 -2.02
CA ILE A 38 -6.59 5.85 -1.37
C ILE A 38 -6.88 6.27 0.08
N LYS A 39 -8.08 6.80 0.38
CA LYS A 39 -8.47 7.18 1.76
C LYS A 39 -8.68 5.97 2.66
N GLU A 40 -9.35 4.93 2.17
CA GLU A 40 -9.57 3.69 2.91
C GLU A 40 -8.22 3.08 3.28
N GLN A 41 -7.31 3.02 2.30
CA GLN A 41 -5.98 2.50 2.53
C GLN A 41 -5.12 3.42 3.40
N ALA A 42 -5.21 4.75 3.28
CA ALA A 42 -4.53 5.67 4.18
C ALA A 42 -5.01 5.53 5.63
N THR A 43 -6.32 5.32 5.84
CA THR A 43 -6.91 5.03 7.15
C THR A 43 -6.36 3.72 7.72
N TRP A 44 -6.24 2.70 6.87
CA TRP A 44 -5.63 1.42 7.24
C TRP A 44 -4.14 1.55 7.59
N LEU A 45 -3.34 2.27 6.78
CA LEU A 45 -1.93 2.60 7.08
C LEU A 45 -1.76 3.29 8.44
N SER A 46 -2.76 4.09 8.80
CA SER A 46 -2.82 4.91 10.02
C SER A 46 -3.23 4.11 11.26
N GLY A 47 -4.13 3.13 11.08
CA GLY A 47 -4.68 2.28 12.14
C GLY A 47 -3.70 1.23 12.66
N LEU A 48 -2.79 0.74 11.82
CA LEU A 48 -1.82 -0.33 12.16
C LEU A 48 -0.57 0.17 12.89
N ARG A 49 -0.74 1.10 13.83
CA ARG A 49 0.33 1.59 14.72
C ARG A 49 0.50 0.75 15.98
N GLY A 50 -0.08 -0.44 16.02
CA GLY A 50 0.13 -1.42 17.09
C GLY A 50 1.56 -1.97 17.06
N GLY A 51 2.26 -1.84 18.19
CA GLY A 51 3.68 -2.21 18.35
C GLY A 51 3.90 -3.63 18.87
N THR A 52 2.85 -4.44 18.99
CA THR A 52 2.96 -5.84 19.46
C THR A 52 3.25 -6.79 18.29
N GLY A 53 3.69 -8.01 18.60
CA GLY A 53 3.95 -9.03 17.58
C GLY A 53 2.68 -9.42 16.80
N ASP A 54 1.51 -9.42 17.46
CA ASP A 54 0.23 -9.77 16.83
C ASP A 54 -0.24 -8.68 15.85
N ASP A 55 -0.09 -7.39 16.21
CA ASP A 55 -0.40 -6.27 15.31
C ASP A 55 0.46 -6.31 14.02
N GLN A 56 1.72 -6.73 14.15
CA GLN A 56 2.61 -6.90 13.00
C GLN A 56 2.19 -8.08 12.12
N LEU A 57 1.73 -9.19 12.72
CA LEU A 57 1.23 -10.35 11.96
C LEU A 57 -0.04 -10.00 11.16
N GLU A 58 -0.99 -9.29 11.76
CA GLU A 58 -2.18 -8.81 11.07
C GLU A 58 -1.82 -7.89 9.89
N THR A 59 -0.91 -6.94 10.13
CA THR A 59 -0.39 -6.07 9.06
C THR A 59 0.23 -6.87 7.92
N ILE A 60 1.06 -7.86 8.24
CA ILE A 60 1.76 -8.68 7.26
C ILE A 60 0.77 -9.49 6.43
N GLN A 61 -0.31 -10.01 7.03
CA GLN A 61 -1.33 -10.75 6.31
C GLN A 61 -2.02 -9.89 5.24
N VAL A 62 -2.45 -8.68 5.59
CA VAL A 62 -3.08 -7.77 4.61
C VAL A 62 -2.09 -7.37 3.50
N LEU A 63 -0.81 -7.18 3.82
CA LEU A 63 0.20 -6.90 2.80
C LEU A 63 0.43 -8.09 1.86
N ARG A 64 0.25 -9.34 2.32
CA ARG A 64 0.30 -10.50 1.44
C ARG A 64 -0.87 -10.53 0.47
N ASP A 65 -2.05 -10.16 0.90
CA ASP A 65 -3.23 -10.12 0.03
C ASP A 65 -3.02 -9.07 -1.09
N GLN A 66 -2.43 -7.91 -0.77
CA GLN A 66 -2.06 -6.88 -1.76
C GLN A 66 -0.96 -7.35 -2.71
N VAL A 67 0.07 -8.05 -2.20
CA VAL A 67 1.13 -8.61 -3.04
C VAL A 67 0.60 -9.73 -3.94
N ALA A 68 -0.38 -10.51 -3.49
CA ALA A 68 -1.04 -11.53 -4.29
C ALA A 68 -1.83 -10.91 -5.44
N TYR A 69 -2.58 -9.83 -5.17
CA TYR A 69 -3.23 -9.04 -6.23
C TYR A 69 -2.22 -8.54 -7.26
N LEU A 70 -1.15 -7.87 -6.80
CA LEU A 70 -0.11 -7.33 -7.68
C LEU A 70 0.62 -8.41 -8.49
N ALA A 71 0.75 -9.62 -7.95
CA ALA A 71 1.35 -10.74 -8.68
C ALA A 71 0.41 -11.30 -9.75
N ASP A 72 -0.90 -11.26 -9.50
CA ASP A 72 -1.93 -11.72 -10.43
C ASP A 72 -2.17 -10.71 -11.56
N SER A 73 -2.05 -9.41 -11.24
CA SER A 73 -2.25 -8.31 -12.20
C SER A 73 -1.02 -7.96 -13.03
N ALA A 74 0.18 -8.38 -12.58
CA ALA A 74 1.45 -8.07 -13.25
C ALA A 74 1.42 -8.38 -14.75
N ASP A 75 1.64 -7.36 -15.57
CA ASP A 75 1.67 -7.49 -17.03
C ASP A 75 3.09 -7.49 -17.61
N ASP A 76 4.09 -7.20 -16.77
CA ASP A 76 5.52 -7.31 -17.10
C ASP A 76 6.36 -8.12 -16.08
N ASP A 77 7.54 -8.53 -16.54
CA ASP A 77 8.49 -9.32 -15.73
C ASP A 77 9.02 -8.56 -14.50
N ASP A 78 9.04 -7.22 -14.56
CA ASP A 78 9.54 -6.38 -13.48
C ASP A 78 8.55 -6.30 -12.32
N GLU A 79 7.26 -6.22 -12.61
CA GLU A 79 6.15 -6.28 -11.65
C GLU A 79 6.05 -7.64 -10.99
N ALA A 80 6.09 -8.72 -11.78
CA ALA A 80 6.08 -10.09 -11.27
C ALA A 80 7.29 -10.33 -10.35
N ARG A 81 8.47 -9.82 -10.72
CA ARG A 81 9.68 -9.88 -9.88
C ARG A 81 9.51 -9.10 -8.57
N LYS A 82 9.01 -7.85 -8.62
CA LYS A 82 8.79 -7.04 -7.41
C LYS A 82 7.81 -7.71 -6.46
N ALA A 83 6.69 -8.23 -6.98
CA ALA A 83 5.70 -8.95 -6.18
C ALA A 83 6.32 -10.17 -5.47
N LYS A 84 7.12 -10.96 -6.20
CA LYS A 84 7.87 -12.09 -5.63
C LYS A 84 8.87 -11.64 -4.55
N GLU A 85 9.61 -10.56 -4.77
CA GLU A 85 10.56 -10.02 -3.80
C GLU A 85 9.87 -9.54 -2.52
N TRP A 86 8.74 -8.83 -2.64
CA TRP A 86 7.94 -8.40 -1.49
C TRP A 86 7.39 -9.58 -0.71
N SER A 87 6.85 -10.59 -1.39
CA SER A 87 6.38 -11.83 -0.75
C SER A 87 7.45 -12.46 0.14
N GLN A 88 8.67 -12.63 -0.38
CA GLN A 88 9.79 -13.18 0.39
C GLN A 88 10.21 -12.29 1.57
N ARG A 89 10.10 -10.97 1.44
CA ARG A 89 10.41 -10.03 2.52
C ARG A 89 9.33 -10.08 3.61
N LEU A 90 8.06 -10.25 3.23
CA LEU A 90 6.95 -10.45 4.17
C LEU A 90 7.11 -11.76 4.96
N ASP A 91 7.51 -12.87 4.31
CA ASP A 91 7.80 -14.13 4.99
C ASP A 91 8.87 -13.98 6.07
N ARG A 92 9.92 -13.21 5.78
CA ARG A 92 10.98 -12.92 6.76
C ARG A 92 10.47 -12.09 7.93
N CYS A 93 9.60 -11.12 7.66
CA CYS A 93 8.99 -10.29 8.69
C CYS A 93 8.02 -11.10 9.57
N GLU A 94 7.25 -12.03 8.98
CA GLU A 94 6.33 -12.90 9.71
C GLU A 94 7.09 -13.80 10.70
N ARG A 95 8.14 -14.48 10.23
CA ARG A 95 8.98 -15.30 11.11
C ARG A 95 9.57 -14.50 12.26
N ALA A 96 10.03 -13.28 11.99
CA ALA A 96 10.52 -12.38 13.03
C ALA A 96 9.41 -11.96 14.00
N ALA A 97 8.20 -11.67 13.51
CA ALA A 97 7.06 -11.33 14.35
C ALA A 97 6.68 -12.47 15.30
N GLN A 98 6.65 -13.71 14.81
CA GLN A 98 6.38 -14.90 15.62
C GLN A 98 7.40 -15.07 16.76
N ILE A 99 8.69 -14.86 16.48
CA ILE A 99 9.75 -14.91 17.50
C ILE A 99 9.53 -13.81 18.57
N LEU A 100 9.15 -12.61 18.15
CA LEU A 100 8.99 -11.45 19.04
C LEU A 100 7.73 -11.48 19.92
N LYS A 101 6.87 -12.49 19.74
CA LYS A 101 5.78 -12.81 20.67
C LYS A 101 6.27 -13.43 21.98
N ALA A 102 7.49 -13.96 22.01
CA ALA A 102 8.04 -14.56 23.23
C ALA A 102 8.14 -13.53 24.38
N PRO A 103 7.89 -13.94 25.64
CA PRO A 103 8.14 -13.10 26.80
C PRO A 103 9.59 -12.61 26.84
N GLY A 104 9.79 -11.33 27.16
CA GLY A 104 11.14 -10.73 27.24
C GLY A 104 11.74 -10.28 25.91
N ALA A 105 11.02 -10.41 24.78
CA ALA A 105 11.47 -9.87 23.50
C ALA A 105 11.76 -8.35 23.58
N SER A 106 12.88 -7.94 23.00
CA SER A 106 13.38 -6.56 23.11
C SER A 106 12.45 -5.57 22.41
N LYS A 107 12.22 -4.42 23.07
CA LYS A 107 11.55 -3.27 22.46
C LYS A 107 12.28 -2.76 21.20
N ALA A 108 13.61 -2.86 21.18
CA ALA A 108 14.41 -2.45 20.03
C ALA A 108 14.11 -3.33 18.81
N ASP A 109 14.02 -4.65 19.00
CA ASP A 109 13.73 -5.60 17.92
C ASP A 109 12.31 -5.43 17.38
N ARG A 110 11.32 -5.21 18.27
CA ARG A 110 9.95 -4.85 17.86
C ARG A 110 9.93 -3.58 17.02
N THR A 111 10.65 -2.55 17.45
CA THR A 111 10.75 -1.29 16.71
C THR A 111 11.42 -1.48 15.35
N ALA A 112 12.47 -2.31 15.28
CA ALA A 112 13.16 -2.61 14.03
C ALA A 112 12.25 -3.38 13.05
N LEU A 113 11.46 -4.34 13.55
CA LEU A 113 10.47 -5.05 12.75
C LEU A 113 9.40 -4.09 12.23
N THR A 114 8.82 -3.26 13.09
CA THR A 114 7.83 -2.25 12.67
C THR A 114 8.37 -1.34 11.58
N LYS A 115 9.63 -0.89 11.67
CA LYS A 115 10.25 -0.08 10.60
C LYS A 115 10.35 -0.84 9.26
N LYS A 116 10.73 -2.12 9.29
CA LYS A 116 10.83 -2.96 8.09
C LYS A 116 9.46 -3.19 7.45
N VAL A 117 8.46 -3.51 8.26
CA VAL A 117 7.06 -3.69 7.81
C VAL A 117 6.52 -2.38 7.24
N ASN A 118 6.79 -1.23 7.88
CA ASN A 118 6.37 0.07 7.37
C ASN A 118 7.03 0.42 6.02
N ALA A 119 8.30 0.10 5.83
CA ALA A 119 8.96 0.32 4.55
C ALA A 119 8.34 -0.54 3.43
N LEU A 120 8.11 -1.83 3.70
CA LEU A 120 7.41 -2.73 2.77
C LEU A 120 6.01 -2.22 2.42
N ARG A 121 5.27 -1.80 3.45
CA ARG A 121 3.94 -1.23 3.32
C ARG A 121 3.93 -0.03 2.37
N SER A 122 4.89 0.88 2.51
CA SER A 122 5.05 2.01 1.61
C SER A 122 5.32 1.58 0.17
N GLU A 123 6.27 0.67 -0.05
CA GLU A 123 6.62 0.18 -1.40
C GLU A 123 5.42 -0.49 -2.10
N ILE A 124 4.79 -1.46 -1.43
CA ILE A 124 3.65 -2.22 -1.94
C ILE A 124 2.47 -1.29 -2.23
N PHE A 125 2.19 -0.34 -1.33
CA PHE A 125 1.11 0.63 -1.53
C PHE A 125 1.37 1.52 -2.75
N SER A 126 2.61 1.96 -2.96
CA SER A 126 2.94 2.77 -4.14
C SER A 126 2.71 2.02 -5.44
N ALA A 127 3.04 0.73 -5.47
CA ALA A 127 2.81 -0.13 -6.63
C ALA A 127 1.31 -0.35 -6.85
N PHE A 128 0.57 -0.67 -5.80
CA PHE A 128 -0.89 -0.82 -5.87
C PHE A 128 -1.60 0.43 -6.41
N ILE A 129 -1.20 1.64 -5.97
CA ILE A 129 -1.79 2.87 -6.51
C ILE A 129 -1.41 3.13 -7.97
N THR A 130 -0.22 2.68 -8.39
CA THR A 130 0.18 2.77 -9.81
C THR A 130 -0.69 1.84 -10.63
N GLU A 131 -0.85 0.59 -10.19
CA GLU A 131 -1.70 -0.42 -10.84
C GLU A 131 -3.15 0.05 -10.97
N GLN A 132 -3.78 0.50 -9.88
CA GLN A 132 -5.16 0.99 -9.95
C GLN A 132 -5.33 2.20 -10.89
N ALA A 133 -4.29 3.02 -11.05
CA ALA A 133 -4.33 4.14 -11.99
C ALA A 133 -4.22 3.69 -13.44
N GLU A 134 -3.40 2.67 -13.70
CA GLU A 134 -3.28 2.04 -15.00
C GLU A 134 -4.55 1.30 -15.39
N ASP A 135 -5.17 0.56 -14.47
CA ASP A 135 -6.46 -0.09 -14.67
C ASP A 135 -7.57 0.92 -15.00
N ALA A 136 -7.62 2.04 -14.29
CA ALA A 136 -8.58 3.11 -14.57
C ALA A 136 -8.36 3.74 -15.96
N GLU A 137 -7.09 3.95 -16.36
CA GLU A 137 -6.75 4.42 -17.70
C GLU A 137 -7.15 3.37 -18.78
N LYS A 138 -6.84 2.07 -18.58
CA LYS A 138 -7.21 0.95 -19.46
C LYS A 138 -8.73 0.81 -19.61
N GLY A 139 -9.49 0.89 -18.50
CA GLY A 139 -10.95 0.83 -18.51
C GLY A 139 -11.62 2.00 -19.22
N ALA A 140 -11.11 3.22 -19.04
CA ALA A 140 -11.61 4.41 -19.74
C ALA A 140 -11.34 4.38 -21.25
N VAL A 141 -10.27 3.70 -21.69
CA VAL A 141 -9.97 3.48 -23.11
C VAL A 141 -10.91 2.43 -23.72
N ALA A 142 -11.18 1.33 -23.00
CA ALA A 142 -12.11 0.29 -23.44
C ALA A 142 -13.56 0.83 -23.62
N GLU A 143 -14.00 1.77 -22.78
CA GLU A 143 -15.33 2.39 -22.93
C GLU A 143 -15.41 3.40 -24.10
N ARG A 144 -14.27 3.90 -24.58
CA ARG A 144 -14.20 4.84 -25.72
C ARG A 144 -14.08 4.16 -27.07
N ASP A 145 -13.75 2.87 -27.11
CA ASP A 145 -13.69 2.08 -28.34
C ASP A 145 -14.50 0.77 -28.22
N PRO A 146 -15.85 0.84 -28.32
CA PRO A 146 -16.68 -0.35 -28.30
C PRO A 146 -16.69 -1.12 -29.64
N GLY A 147 -15.74 -0.89 -30.55
CA GLY A 147 -15.75 -1.52 -31.87
C GLY A 147 -14.44 -1.51 -32.64
N ALA A 148 -13.68 -2.59 -32.47
CA ALA A 148 -12.85 -3.18 -33.52
C ALA A 148 -13.31 -4.62 -33.79
#